data_AF-A0A2S2QGX4-F1
#
_entry.id   AF-A0A2S2QGX4-F1
#
_cell.length_a   1.000
_cell.length_b   1.000
_cell.length_c   1.000
_cell.angle_alpha   90.00
_cell.angle_beta   90.00
_cell.angle_gamma   90.00
#
_symmetry.space_group_name_H-M   'P 1'
#
loop_
_entity.id
_entity.type
_entity.pdbx_description
1 polymer ?
#
loop_
_entity_poly.entity_id
_entity_poly.type
_entity_poly.pdbx_seq_one_letter_code
_entity_poly.pdbx_strand_id
1 'polypeptide(L)'
;TRTHARTHTHTHTHTHTHTRIHTRIYKFVTHTFAREQVHFTSDCSAGNMNGAKCAACIAAVLFVLFAFVVKGTKSIICYKCNSKYDPRCGDPFNPYTIGLVDCNLTEVPSHLQGKEPVICRKTVQRIHSNIRIVRDCGYVEDPVHDDQDCYSRLGSHDIDVTHCSCTSDMCNGSTNIISNGSSYTIFVTIIATAAVYTAMGFFLNIQH
;
A
#
# COMPACT_ATOMS: atom_id res chain seq x y z
N THR A 1 -21.85 4.04 57.50
CA THR A 1 -21.53 3.35 56.22
C THR A 1 -22.09 4.17 55.08
N ARG A 2 -21.25 4.93 54.36
CA ARG A 2 -21.68 5.83 53.27
C ARG A 2 -21.13 5.28 51.96
N THR A 3 -22.01 4.76 51.11
CA THR A 3 -21.68 4.22 49.78
C THR A 3 -21.50 5.37 48.79
N HIS A 4 -20.29 5.51 48.24
CA HIS A 4 -20.02 6.43 47.14
C HIS A 4 -20.31 5.74 45.80
N ALA A 5 -21.36 6.16 45.11
CA ALA A 5 -21.61 5.81 43.71
C ALA A 5 -20.64 6.58 42.82
N ARG A 6 -19.84 5.86 42.02
CA ARG A 6 -18.84 6.43 41.10
C ARG A 6 -19.44 6.51 39.70
N THR A 7 -19.83 7.70 39.27
CA THR A 7 -20.35 7.95 37.92
C THR A 7 -19.17 8.09 36.95
N HIS A 8 -19.12 7.27 35.92
CA HIS A 8 -18.13 7.36 34.84
C HIS A 8 -18.65 8.28 33.73
N THR A 9 -17.92 9.34 33.42
CA THR A 9 -18.20 10.26 32.31
C THR A 9 -17.40 9.82 31.09
N HIS A 10 -18.08 9.54 29.98
CA HIS A 10 -17.43 9.26 28.69
C HIS A 10 -17.24 10.55 27.90
N THR A 11 -15.99 10.89 27.58
CA THR A 11 -15.65 12.02 26.71
C THR A 11 -15.51 11.53 25.27
N HIS A 12 -16.34 12.04 24.35
CA HIS A 12 -16.18 11.83 22.92
C HIS A 12 -15.29 12.92 22.32
N THR A 13 -14.12 12.54 21.82
CA THR A 13 -13.23 13.42 21.07
C THR A 13 -13.57 13.31 19.58
N HIS A 14 -14.03 14.40 18.96
CA HIS A 14 -14.15 14.49 17.51
C HIS A 14 -12.82 15.02 16.94
N THR A 15 -12.12 14.19 16.17
CA THR A 15 -10.90 14.57 15.46
C THR A 15 -11.25 14.91 14.01
N HIS A 16 -10.88 16.11 13.56
CA HIS A 16 -10.99 16.52 12.16
C HIS A 16 -9.96 15.78 11.31
N THR A 17 -10.44 14.98 10.35
CA THR A 17 -9.60 14.23 9.40
C THR A 17 -9.07 15.16 8.31
N HIS A 18 -7.80 15.55 8.38
CA HIS A 18 -7.12 16.13 7.22
C HIS A 18 -6.66 14.98 6.32
N THR A 19 -7.24 14.86 5.12
CA THR A 19 -6.91 13.81 4.15
C THR A 19 -5.46 13.98 3.65
N ARG A 20 -4.55 13.16 4.18
CA ARG A 20 -3.12 13.08 3.79
C ARG A 20 -2.90 12.83 2.28
N ILE A 21 -3.95 12.35 1.60
CA ILE A 21 -4.05 12.14 0.15
C ILE A 21 -3.82 13.45 -0.62
N HIS A 22 -4.42 14.57 -0.20
CA HIS A 22 -4.26 15.86 -0.90
C HIS A 22 -2.84 16.41 -0.82
N THR A 23 -2.16 16.23 0.31
CA THR A 23 -0.85 16.84 0.57
C THR A 23 0.29 16.18 -0.22
N ARG A 24 0.18 14.88 -0.52
CA ARG A 24 1.20 14.14 -1.28
C ARG A 24 1.10 14.37 -2.79
N ILE A 25 -0.12 14.46 -3.32
CA ILE A 25 -0.38 14.89 -4.70
C ILE A 25 0.17 16.30 -4.88
N TYR A 26 -0.15 17.23 -3.98
CA TYR A 26 0.29 18.63 -4.08
C TYR A 26 1.80 18.80 -3.97
N LYS A 27 2.46 18.13 -3.01
CA LYS A 27 3.93 18.23 -2.83
C LYS A 27 4.72 17.63 -4.00
N PHE A 28 4.28 16.52 -4.58
CA PHE A 28 4.93 15.93 -5.74
C PHE A 28 4.71 16.79 -7.00
N VAL A 29 3.49 17.31 -7.21
CA VAL A 29 3.22 18.30 -8.28
C VAL A 29 4.12 19.52 -8.14
N THR A 30 4.33 20.06 -6.95
CA THR A 30 5.20 21.24 -6.79
C THR A 30 6.69 20.95 -7.00
N HIS A 31 7.19 19.76 -6.69
CA HIS A 31 8.63 19.46 -6.78
C HIS A 31 9.08 18.99 -8.17
N THR A 32 8.21 18.27 -8.90
CA THR A 32 8.53 17.75 -10.23
C THR A 32 8.25 18.76 -11.35
N PHE A 33 7.41 19.77 -11.11
CA PHE A 33 7.06 20.81 -12.11
C PHE A 33 7.89 22.10 -12.00
N ALA A 34 8.74 22.29 -10.98
CA ALA A 34 9.26 23.63 -10.68
C ALA A 34 10.44 24.13 -11.54
N ARG A 35 11.11 23.33 -12.39
CA ARG A 35 12.29 23.88 -13.11
C ARG A 35 12.53 23.47 -14.56
N GLU A 36 12.15 22.29 -15.03
CA GLU A 36 12.53 21.84 -16.40
C GLU A 36 11.37 21.69 -17.38
N GLN A 37 10.13 21.45 -16.93
CA GLN A 37 8.99 21.20 -17.82
C GLN A 37 8.22 22.46 -18.24
N VAL A 38 8.37 23.58 -17.51
CA VAL A 38 7.62 24.82 -17.76
C VAL A 38 8.09 25.54 -19.03
N HIS A 39 9.31 25.31 -19.48
CA HIS A 39 9.78 25.89 -20.74
C HIS A 39 9.10 25.26 -21.96
N PHE A 40 8.82 23.95 -21.90
CA PHE A 40 8.28 23.18 -23.04
C PHE A 40 6.79 23.41 -23.27
N THR A 41 6.01 23.73 -22.23
CA THR A 41 4.58 24.06 -22.33
C THR A 41 4.31 25.47 -22.85
N SER A 42 5.29 26.39 -22.76
CA SER A 42 5.14 27.76 -23.25
C SER A 42 4.99 27.84 -24.77
N ASP A 43 5.63 26.93 -25.51
CA ASP A 43 5.54 26.87 -26.98
C ASP A 43 4.23 26.22 -27.46
N CYS A 44 3.68 25.23 -26.76
CA CYS A 44 2.44 24.55 -27.20
C CYS A 44 1.20 25.47 -27.04
N SER A 45 1.25 26.51 -26.20
CA SER A 45 0.16 27.49 -26.01
C SER A 45 0.21 28.68 -26.99
N ALA A 46 1.35 28.91 -27.65
CA ALA A 46 1.57 30.07 -28.52
C ALA A 46 1.13 29.87 -29.99
N GLY A 47 0.57 28.70 -30.36
CA GLY A 47 0.00 28.46 -31.69
C GLY A 47 1.00 28.45 -32.86
N ASN A 48 2.31 28.50 -32.61
CA ASN A 48 3.35 28.58 -33.64
C ASN A 48 4.23 27.32 -33.64
N MET A 49 3.64 26.17 -33.96
CA MET A 49 4.38 24.92 -34.05
C MET A 49 3.90 24.03 -35.19
N ASN A 50 4.86 23.46 -35.93
CA ASN A 50 4.60 22.47 -36.98
C ASN A 50 3.92 21.23 -36.37
N GLY A 51 3.02 20.57 -37.09
CA GLY A 51 2.19 19.46 -36.58
C GLY A 51 2.96 18.34 -35.85
N ALA A 52 4.22 18.08 -36.23
CA ALA A 52 5.10 17.12 -35.57
C ALA A 52 5.48 17.51 -34.12
N LYS A 53 5.65 18.80 -33.82
CA LYS A 53 5.96 19.29 -32.46
C LYS A 53 4.76 19.20 -31.52
N CYS A 54 3.55 19.44 -32.06
CA CYS A 54 2.30 19.34 -31.30
C CYS A 54 1.99 17.87 -30.92
N ALA A 55 2.21 16.93 -31.85
CA ALA A 55 2.08 15.50 -31.58
C ALA A 55 3.06 15.00 -30.49
N ALA A 56 4.30 15.52 -30.48
CA ALA A 56 5.26 15.22 -29.44
C ALA A 56 4.86 15.77 -28.06
N CYS A 57 4.31 17.00 -27.98
CA CYS A 57 3.76 17.55 -26.73
C CYS A 57 2.66 16.62 -26.17
N ILE A 58 1.71 16.20 -27.02
CA ILE A 58 0.57 15.35 -26.61
C ILE A 58 1.05 13.97 -26.15
N ALA A 59 1.98 13.34 -26.88
CA ALA A 59 2.55 12.05 -26.50
C ALA A 59 3.29 12.11 -25.15
N ALA A 60 4.04 13.18 -24.90
CA ALA A 60 4.74 13.39 -23.63
C ALA A 60 3.76 13.54 -22.45
N VAL A 61 2.68 14.32 -22.63
CA VAL A 61 1.64 14.49 -21.59
C VAL A 61 0.92 13.17 -21.31
N LEU A 62 0.57 12.40 -22.36
CA LEU A 62 -0.06 11.08 -22.20
C LEU A 62 0.87 10.08 -21.53
N PHE A 63 2.17 10.09 -21.85
CA PHE A 63 3.16 9.22 -21.21
C PHE A 63 3.34 9.55 -19.72
N VAL A 64 3.35 10.84 -19.36
CA VAL A 64 3.41 11.29 -17.97
C VAL A 64 2.16 10.85 -17.20
N LEU A 65 0.96 11.10 -17.75
CA LEU A 65 -0.30 10.64 -17.15
C LEU A 65 -0.34 9.12 -16.99
N PHE A 66 0.12 8.36 -17.98
CA PHE A 66 0.24 6.91 -17.90
C PHE A 66 1.22 6.48 -16.80
N ALA A 67 2.40 7.09 -16.70
CA ALA A 67 3.37 6.81 -15.64
C ALA A 67 2.81 7.08 -14.23
N PHE A 68 1.93 8.08 -14.08
CA PHE A 68 1.21 8.34 -12.83
C PHE A 68 0.17 7.26 -12.50
N VAL A 69 -0.58 6.78 -13.48
CA VAL A 69 -1.58 5.70 -13.29
C VAL A 69 -0.90 4.36 -12.99
N VAL A 70 0.26 4.09 -13.58
CA VAL A 70 1.03 2.85 -13.35
C VAL A 70 1.69 2.83 -11.96
N LYS A 71 2.00 4.00 -11.38
CA LYS A 71 2.36 4.11 -9.97
C LYS A 71 1.10 4.03 -9.09
N GLY A 72 0.42 2.89 -9.16
CA GLY A 72 -0.71 2.59 -8.30
C GLY A 72 -0.35 2.81 -6.84
N THR A 73 -1.27 3.40 -6.08
CA THR A 73 -1.16 3.45 -4.62
C THR A 73 -1.21 2.01 -4.11
N LYS A 74 -0.11 1.51 -3.52
CA LYS A 74 -0.12 0.21 -2.84
C LYS A 74 -1.07 0.31 -1.65
N SER A 75 -2.24 -0.33 -1.73
CA SER A 75 -3.16 -0.50 -0.61
C SER A 75 -3.31 -1.98 -0.35
N ILE A 76 -3.28 -2.36 0.92
CA ILE A 76 -3.37 -3.76 1.33
C ILE A 76 -4.37 -3.89 2.48
N ILE A 77 -5.19 -4.92 2.41
CA ILE A 77 -6.20 -5.26 3.41
C ILE A 77 -5.73 -6.48 4.18
N CYS A 78 -5.63 -6.36 5.51
CA CYS A 78 -5.13 -7.43 6.36
C CYS A 78 -6.11 -7.74 7.50
N TYR A 79 -6.02 -8.96 8.04
CA TYR A 79 -6.64 -9.25 9.32
C TYR A 79 -5.86 -8.56 10.44
N LYS A 80 -6.56 -7.87 11.33
CA LYS A 80 -5.96 -7.22 12.52
C LYS A 80 -6.63 -7.75 13.79
N CYS A 81 -5.92 -8.60 14.53
CA CYS A 81 -6.47 -9.24 15.72
C CYS A 81 -5.38 -9.76 16.67
N ASN A 82 -5.80 -10.13 17.89
CA ASN A 82 -4.92 -10.70 18.91
C ASN A 82 -5.61 -11.87 19.63
N SER A 83 -5.00 -13.06 19.59
CA SER A 83 -5.57 -14.28 20.18
C SER A 83 -5.70 -14.22 21.71
N LYS A 84 -5.02 -13.27 22.37
CA LYS A 84 -5.18 -13.01 23.80
C LYS A 84 -6.57 -12.47 24.16
N TYR A 85 -7.17 -11.68 23.28
CA TYR A 85 -8.47 -11.04 23.50
C TYR A 85 -9.60 -11.72 22.75
N ASP A 86 -9.28 -12.31 21.60
CA ASP A 86 -10.23 -13.05 20.78
C ASP A 86 -9.65 -14.41 20.38
N PRO A 87 -10.10 -15.52 20.98
CA PRO A 87 -9.62 -16.87 20.68
C PRO A 87 -9.75 -17.27 19.20
N ARG A 88 -10.67 -16.64 18.45
CA ARG A 88 -10.87 -16.91 17.00
C ARG A 88 -9.71 -16.43 16.13
N CYS A 89 -8.91 -15.49 16.66
CA CYS A 89 -7.63 -15.10 16.09
C CYS A 89 -6.51 -16.14 16.34
N GLY A 90 -6.80 -17.26 17.00
CA GLY A 90 -5.86 -18.37 17.14
C GLY A 90 -5.62 -19.14 15.84
N ASP A 91 -5.00 -20.31 15.97
CA ASP A 91 -4.96 -21.35 14.94
C ASP A 91 -5.67 -22.59 15.53
N PRO A 92 -6.68 -23.18 14.86
CA PRO A 92 -7.16 -22.84 13.51
C PRO A 92 -7.83 -21.45 13.46
N PHE A 93 -7.54 -20.71 12.40
CA PHE A 93 -8.03 -19.35 12.22
C PHE A 93 -9.50 -19.34 11.80
N ASN A 94 -10.31 -18.56 12.51
CA ASN A 94 -11.71 -18.34 12.15
C ASN A 94 -11.90 -16.87 11.71
N PRO A 95 -12.05 -16.60 10.41
CA PRO A 95 -12.20 -15.23 9.90
C PRO A 95 -13.56 -14.61 10.21
N TYR A 96 -14.55 -15.39 10.65
CA TYR A 96 -15.90 -14.87 10.92
C TYR A 96 -15.83 -13.83 12.04
N THR A 97 -16.30 -12.61 11.77
CA THR A 97 -16.33 -11.45 12.68
C THR A 97 -14.96 -10.92 13.15
N ILE A 98 -13.85 -11.37 12.56
CA ILE A 98 -12.55 -10.76 12.78
C ILE A 98 -12.45 -9.47 11.95
N GLY A 99 -11.85 -8.42 12.52
CA GLY A 99 -11.66 -7.15 11.83
C GLY A 99 -10.70 -7.28 10.65
N LEU A 100 -11.20 -7.00 9.45
CA LEU A 100 -10.38 -6.63 8.30
C LEU A 100 -10.14 -5.13 8.37
N VAL A 101 -8.91 -4.72 8.10
CA VAL A 101 -8.54 -3.30 8.06
C VAL A 101 -7.86 -2.99 6.75
N ASP A 102 -8.19 -1.85 6.16
CA ASP A 102 -7.37 -1.23 5.14
C ASP A 102 -6.17 -0.58 5.82
N CYS A 103 -4.98 -1.14 5.58
CA CYS A 103 -3.77 -0.72 6.27
C CYS A 103 -3.40 0.73 5.99
N ASN A 104 -3.78 1.28 4.83
CA ASN A 104 -3.51 2.68 4.49
C ASN A 104 -4.35 3.69 5.27
N LEU A 105 -5.49 3.25 5.81
CA LEU A 105 -6.40 4.09 6.59
C LEU A 105 -6.14 4.01 8.10
N THR A 106 -5.36 3.01 8.54
CA THR A 106 -4.95 2.91 9.94
C THR A 106 -3.87 3.91 10.34
N GLU A 107 -3.95 4.37 11.60
CA GLU A 107 -2.93 5.23 12.18
C GLU A 107 -1.57 4.52 12.17
N VAL A 108 -0.57 5.18 11.58
CA VAL A 108 0.80 4.67 11.54
C VAL A 108 1.43 4.87 12.92
N PRO A 109 2.02 3.82 13.52
CA PRO A 109 2.71 3.95 14.80
C PRO A 109 3.75 5.08 14.76
N SER A 110 3.90 5.81 15.87
CA SER A 110 4.78 6.98 15.96
C SER A 110 6.23 6.69 15.57
N HIS A 111 6.73 5.49 15.88
CA HIS A 111 8.08 5.02 15.55
C HIS A 111 8.25 4.61 14.07
N LEU A 112 7.17 4.60 13.27
CA LEU A 112 7.16 4.24 11.85
C LEU A 112 6.63 5.38 10.97
N GLN A 113 6.62 6.61 11.48
CA GLN A 113 6.17 7.78 10.72
C GLN A 113 6.92 7.90 9.39
N GLY A 114 6.15 7.98 8.30
CA GLY A 114 6.69 8.12 6.95
C GLY A 114 6.85 6.80 6.19
N LYS A 115 6.71 5.64 6.84
CA LYS A 115 6.62 4.35 6.16
C LYS A 115 5.19 4.02 5.76
N GLU A 116 5.05 3.33 4.65
CA GLU A 116 3.77 2.87 4.13
C GLU A 116 3.56 1.41 4.50
N PRO A 117 2.33 1.01 4.86
CA PRO A 117 2.01 -0.38 5.08
C PRO A 117 1.81 -1.08 3.74
N VAL A 118 2.60 -2.10 3.49
CA VAL A 118 2.72 -2.77 2.18
C VAL A 118 2.63 -4.29 2.29
N ILE A 119 2.60 -4.82 3.51
CA ILE A 119 2.51 -6.25 3.79
C ILE A 119 1.53 -6.53 4.93
N CYS A 120 0.95 -7.73 4.95
CA CYS A 120 0.31 -8.29 6.13
C CYS A 120 1.32 -9.09 6.94
N ARG A 121 1.18 -9.09 8.25
CA ARG A 121 2.03 -9.85 9.17
C ARG A 121 1.20 -10.80 10.04
N LYS A 122 1.77 -11.97 10.29
CA LYS A 122 1.33 -12.93 11.31
C LYS A 122 2.52 -13.18 12.24
N THR A 123 2.33 -12.98 13.53
CA THR A 123 3.34 -13.25 14.56
C THR A 123 2.80 -14.29 15.52
N VAL A 124 3.53 -15.39 15.67
CA VAL A 124 3.22 -16.47 16.62
C VAL A 124 4.25 -16.40 17.74
N GLN A 125 3.80 -16.03 18.94
CA GLN A 125 4.63 -15.95 20.12
C GLN A 125 4.35 -17.16 21.00
N ARG A 126 5.37 -17.96 21.27
CA ARG A 126 5.35 -19.05 22.24
C ARG A 126 6.11 -18.60 23.46
N ILE A 127 5.38 -18.31 24.54
CA ILE A 127 5.95 -17.87 25.81
C ILE A 127 5.68 -19.00 26.80
N HIS A 128 6.72 -19.76 27.14
CA HIS A 128 6.58 -21.00 27.92
C HIS A 128 5.56 -21.97 27.27
N SER A 129 4.41 -22.19 27.91
CA SER A 129 3.34 -23.07 27.44
C SER A 129 2.18 -22.33 26.74
N ASN A 130 2.21 -21.00 26.69
CA ASN A 130 1.12 -20.21 26.11
C ASN A 130 1.48 -19.72 24.71
N ILE A 131 0.56 -19.91 23.76
CA ILE A 131 0.69 -19.44 22.38
C ILE A 131 -0.18 -18.18 22.22
N ARG A 132 0.43 -17.10 21.73
CA ARG A 132 -0.25 -15.86 21.36
C ARG A 132 -0.01 -15.57 19.90
N ILE A 133 -1.09 -15.44 19.14
CA ILE A 133 -1.07 -15.10 17.72
C ILE A 133 -1.54 -13.67 17.55
N VAL A 134 -0.77 -12.88 16.82
CA VAL A 134 -1.07 -11.49 16.50
C VAL A 134 -1.01 -11.32 15.00
N ARG A 135 -2.06 -10.74 14.43
CA ARG A 135 -2.16 -10.39 13.02
C ARG A 135 -2.28 -8.87 12.92
N ASP A 136 -1.47 -8.24 12.07
CA ASP A 136 -1.47 -6.79 11.88
C ASP A 136 -0.91 -6.40 10.51
N CYS A 137 -1.03 -5.12 10.17
CA CYS A 137 -0.36 -4.50 9.04
C CYS A 137 1.15 -4.37 9.29
N GLY A 138 1.96 -4.52 8.25
CA GLY A 138 3.41 -4.36 8.30
C GLY A 138 3.92 -3.28 7.34
N TYR A 139 5.01 -2.62 7.76
CA TYR A 139 5.55 -1.41 7.13
C TYR A 139 6.98 -1.58 6.58
N VAL A 140 7.59 -2.75 6.80
CA VAL A 140 8.96 -3.04 6.38
C VAL A 140 8.90 -4.29 5.52
N GLU A 141 9.18 -4.11 4.23
CA GLU A 141 9.35 -5.19 3.26
C GLU A 141 10.66 -5.93 3.54
N ASP A 142 10.63 -7.24 3.41
CA ASP A 142 11.78 -8.14 3.43
C ASP A 142 11.61 -9.14 2.28
N PRO A 143 12.17 -8.88 1.09
CA PRO A 143 11.99 -9.72 -0.08
C PRO A 143 12.43 -11.18 0.10
N VAL A 144 13.24 -11.48 1.13
CA VAL A 144 13.72 -12.83 1.43
C VAL A 144 12.66 -13.66 2.15
N HIS A 145 11.82 -13.04 2.98
CA HIS A 145 10.85 -13.75 3.83
C HIS A 145 9.39 -13.37 3.53
N ASP A 146 9.15 -12.20 2.95
CA ASP A 146 7.84 -11.82 2.46
C ASP A 146 7.40 -12.85 1.43
N ASP A 147 6.18 -13.36 1.63
CA ASP A 147 5.56 -14.32 0.71
C ASP A 147 6.28 -15.68 0.61
N GLN A 148 7.21 -15.94 1.55
CA GLN A 148 8.07 -17.11 1.66
C GLN A 148 8.01 -17.72 3.08
N ASP A 149 9.01 -18.55 3.41
CA ASP A 149 9.12 -19.24 4.69
C ASP A 149 9.18 -18.26 5.87
N CYS A 150 8.40 -18.56 6.90
CA CYS A 150 8.42 -17.83 8.15
C CYS A 150 9.76 -18.02 8.86
N TYR A 151 10.26 -16.98 9.50
CA TYR A 151 11.47 -17.07 10.31
C TYR A 151 11.14 -16.96 11.80
N SER A 152 11.88 -17.72 12.62
CA SER A 152 11.81 -17.62 14.07
C SER A 152 12.97 -16.81 14.65
N ARG A 153 12.72 -16.20 15.81
CA ARG A 153 13.71 -15.53 16.65
C ARG A 153 13.56 -16.08 18.07
N LEU A 154 14.64 -16.66 18.58
CA LEU A 154 14.71 -17.10 19.97
C LEU A 154 15.00 -15.89 20.86
N GLY A 155 14.09 -15.60 21.77
CA GLY A 155 14.24 -14.59 22.82
C GLY A 155 14.87 -15.17 24.09
N SER A 156 15.16 -14.30 25.05
CA SER A 156 15.57 -14.70 26.41
C SER A 156 14.37 -15.26 27.19
N HIS A 157 14.60 -16.22 28.09
CA HIS A 157 13.58 -16.85 28.96
C HIS A 157 12.47 -17.67 28.25
N ASP A 158 12.85 -18.63 27.39
CA ASP A 158 11.90 -19.56 26.73
C ASP A 158 10.78 -18.86 25.96
N ILE A 159 11.14 -17.81 25.24
CA ILE A 159 10.28 -17.07 24.33
C ILE A 159 10.73 -17.38 22.90
N ASP A 160 9.89 -18.07 22.14
CA ASP A 160 10.10 -18.28 20.70
C ASP A 160 9.07 -17.45 19.92
N VAL A 161 9.53 -16.67 18.95
CA VAL A 161 8.67 -15.82 18.13
C VAL A 161 8.89 -16.12 16.66
N THR A 162 7.85 -16.61 16.00
CA THR A 162 7.82 -16.82 14.55
C THR A 162 7.12 -15.66 13.86
N HIS A 163 7.77 -15.10 12.85
CA HIS A 163 7.23 -14.04 12.01
C HIS A 163 7.02 -14.54 10.59
N CYS A 164 5.84 -14.26 10.06
CA CYS A 164 5.48 -14.50 8.68
C CYS A 164 4.95 -13.20 8.07
N SER A 165 5.27 -12.93 6.81
CA SER A 165 4.80 -11.75 6.07
C SER A 165 4.37 -12.12 4.65
N CYS A 166 3.44 -11.34 4.10
CA CYS A 166 2.95 -11.48 2.73
C CYS A 166 2.44 -10.17 2.16
N THR A 167 2.39 -10.07 0.84
CA THR A 167 1.99 -8.85 0.11
C THR A 167 0.55 -8.88 -0.41
N SER A 168 -0.15 -10.01 -0.31
CA SER A 168 -1.52 -10.16 -0.83
C SER A 168 -2.60 -9.81 0.20
N ASP A 169 -3.78 -9.44 -0.27
CA ASP A 169 -4.90 -9.14 0.63
C ASP A 169 -5.31 -10.37 1.44
N MET A 170 -5.55 -10.18 2.74
CA MET A 170 -6.08 -11.19 3.66
C MET A 170 -5.20 -12.45 3.80
N CYS A 171 -3.97 -12.41 3.31
CA CYS A 171 -3.04 -13.54 3.27
C CYS A 171 -2.60 -14.03 4.66
N ASN A 172 -2.57 -13.12 5.64
CA ASN A 172 -2.18 -13.45 7.01
C ASN A 172 -3.24 -14.29 7.77
N GLY A 173 -4.35 -14.65 7.14
CA GLY A 173 -5.31 -15.61 7.69
C GLY A 173 -4.82 -17.06 7.65
N SER A 174 -3.94 -17.41 6.72
CA SER A 174 -3.48 -18.79 6.52
C SER A 174 -2.59 -19.30 7.67
N THR A 175 -2.50 -20.62 7.79
CA THR A 175 -1.50 -21.30 8.63
C THR A 175 -0.11 -21.23 8.01
N ASN A 176 -0.02 -21.29 6.67
CA ASN A 176 1.20 -21.13 5.89
C ASN A 176 1.02 -20.02 4.85
N ILE A 177 1.96 -19.09 4.81
CA ILE A 177 1.96 -18.03 3.82
C ILE A 177 2.65 -18.59 2.57
N ILE A 178 1.87 -19.00 1.57
CA ILE A 178 2.40 -19.37 0.25
C ILE A 178 1.82 -18.33 -0.71
N SER A 179 2.69 -17.54 -1.34
CA SER A 179 2.24 -16.53 -2.30
C SER A 179 1.99 -17.12 -3.67
N ASN A 180 0.90 -16.69 -4.29
CA ASN A 180 0.75 -16.74 -5.74
C ASN A 180 1.12 -15.35 -6.26
N GLY A 181 2.25 -15.25 -6.97
CA GLY A 181 2.72 -14.01 -7.57
C GLY A 181 1.68 -13.41 -8.54
N SER A 182 1.41 -12.11 -8.42
CA SER A 182 0.43 -11.40 -9.26
C SER A 182 1.01 -11.07 -10.65
N SER A 183 0.57 -11.80 -11.67
CA SER A 183 0.97 -11.66 -13.09
C SER A 183 0.46 -10.39 -13.79
N TYR A 184 -0.13 -9.44 -13.06
CA TYR A 184 -0.87 -8.30 -13.64
C TYR A 184 0.00 -7.22 -14.29
N THR A 185 1.29 -7.12 -13.93
CA THR A 185 2.17 -6.05 -14.41
C THR A 185 2.64 -6.23 -15.86
N ILE A 186 2.64 -7.47 -16.36
CA ILE A 186 3.11 -7.79 -17.72
C ILE A 186 2.06 -7.42 -18.78
N PHE A 187 0.77 -7.59 -18.48
CA PHE A 187 -0.29 -7.31 -19.45
C PHE A 187 -0.46 -5.80 -19.74
N VAL A 188 -0.29 -4.94 -18.74
CA VAL A 188 -0.49 -3.49 -18.88
C VAL A 188 0.62 -2.84 -19.73
N THR A 189 1.86 -3.33 -19.63
CA THR A 189 3.00 -2.80 -20.41
C THR A 189 2.90 -3.14 -21.90
N ILE A 190 2.39 -4.33 -22.24
CA ILE A 190 2.19 -4.76 -23.63
C ILE A 190 1.10 -3.93 -24.32
N ILE A 191 0.00 -3.61 -23.62
CA ILE A 191 -1.09 -2.81 -24.21
C ILE A 191 -0.63 -1.38 -24.47
N ALA A 192 0.15 -0.79 -23.56
CA ALA A 192 0.64 0.58 -23.69
C ALA A 192 1.65 0.74 -24.84
N THR A 193 2.55 -0.22 -25.04
CA THR A 193 3.50 -0.18 -26.17
C THR A 193 2.76 -0.29 -27.51
N ALA A 194 1.76 -1.17 -27.62
CA ALA A 194 0.94 -1.31 -28.83
C ALA A 194 0.16 -0.01 -29.17
N ALA A 195 -0.35 0.70 -28.17
CA ALA A 195 -1.04 1.98 -28.36
C ALA A 195 -0.09 3.09 -28.89
N VAL A 196 1.17 3.12 -28.43
CA VAL A 196 2.18 4.07 -28.92
C VAL A 196 2.57 3.76 -30.36
N TYR A 197 2.81 2.49 -30.71
CA TYR A 197 3.14 2.09 -32.08
C TYR A 197 2.03 2.41 -33.08
N THR A 198 0.76 2.18 -32.70
CA THR A 198 -0.39 2.48 -33.56
C THR A 198 -0.58 3.98 -33.76
N ALA A 199 -0.42 4.79 -32.71
CA ALA A 199 -0.46 6.25 -32.83
C ALA A 199 0.66 6.77 -33.75
N MET A 200 1.90 6.31 -33.58
CA MET A 200 3.03 6.69 -34.44
C MET A 200 2.81 6.29 -35.91
N GLY A 201 2.26 5.09 -36.17
CA GLY A 201 1.93 4.63 -37.51
C GLY A 201 0.85 5.47 -38.20
N PHE A 202 -0.16 5.92 -37.46
CA PHE A 202 -1.17 6.85 -37.98
C PHE A 202 -0.54 8.20 -38.37
N PHE A 203 0.36 8.75 -37.56
CA PHE A 203 1.00 10.04 -37.88
C PHE A 203 1.96 9.97 -39.07
N LEU A 204 2.68 8.86 -39.25
CA LEU A 204 3.55 8.66 -40.42
C LEU A 204 2.76 8.52 -41.73
N ASN A 205 1.54 7.95 -41.68
CA ASN A 205 0.67 7.82 -42.85
C ASN A 205 -0.07 9.11 -43.23
N ILE A 206 -0.14 10.13 -42.35
CA ILE A 206 -0.80 11.42 -42.65
C ILE A 206 0.16 12.39 -43.38
N GLN A 207 1.46 12.09 -43.44
CA GLN A 207 2.47 12.91 -44.14
C GLN A 207 2.66 12.51 -45.62
N HIS A 208 1.84 11.62 -46.18
CA HIS A 208 1.95 11.18 -47.57
C HIS A 208 0.69 11.46 -48.38
#